data_AF-A0A927EGB5-F1
#
_entry.id   AF-A0A927EGB5-F1
#
_cell.length_a   1.000
_cell.length_b   1.000
_cell.length_c   1.000
_cell.angle_alpha   90.00
_cell.angle_beta   90.00
_cell.angle_gamma   90.00
#
_symmetry.space_group_name_H-M   'P 1'
#
loop_
_entity.id
_entity.type
_entity.pdbx_description
1 polymer ?
#
loop_
_entity_poly.entity_id
_entity_poly.type
_entity_poly.pdbx_seq_one_letter_code
_entity_poly.pdbx_strand_id
1 'polypeptide(L)' 'MKARVTVTLKTGVLDPQGKAIEGALKSLGIDGVGSVRQGKVFDIELATADKAAAEAALKAACEKLLANTVIENYRVEIGA' A
#
# COMPACT_ATOMS: atom_id res chain seq x y z
N MET A 1 6.81 3.68 18.63
CA MET A 1 5.48 3.85 17.99
C MET A 1 5.40 2.97 16.76
N LYS A 2 4.28 2.30 16.51
CA LYS A 2 4.09 1.46 15.31
C LYS A 2 3.21 2.18 14.31
N ALA A 3 3.48 2.04 13.02
CA ALA A 3 2.67 2.57 11.95
C ALA A 3 2.60 1.58 10.78
N ARG A 4 1.57 1.73 9.96
CA ARG A 4 1.39 1.00 8.72
C ARG A 4 1.24 1.99 7.57
N VAL A 5 1.96 1.75 6.48
CA VAL A 5 1.79 2.48 5.23
C VAL A 5 1.27 1.51 4.17
N THR A 6 0.13 1.83 3.58
CA THR A 6 -0.44 1.08 2.46
C THR A 6 -0.27 1.87 1.18
N VAL A 7 0.35 1.29 0.15
CA VAL A 7 0.59 1.89 -1.16
C VAL A 7 -0.16 1.10 -2.22
N THR A 8 -0.95 1.78 -3.04
CA THR A 8 -1.80 1.17 -4.08
C THR A 8 -1.71 1.95 -5.38
N LEU A 9 -1.77 1.29 -6.52
CA LEU A 9 -1.88 1.95 -7.83
C LEU A 9 -3.14 2.84 -7.89
N LYS A 10 -3.01 4.02 -8.50
CA LYS A 10 -4.14 4.92 -8.76
C LYS A 10 -5.19 4.27 -9.67
N THR A 11 -6.43 4.74 -9.55
CA THR A 11 -7.51 4.35 -10.46
C THR A 11 -7.13 4.64 -11.90
N GLY A 12 -7.38 3.68 -12.79
CA GLY A 12 -7.04 3.78 -14.21
C GLY A 12 -5.60 3.35 -14.55
N VAL A 13 -4.71 3.19 -13.56
CA VAL A 13 -3.39 2.60 -13.80
C VAL A 13 -3.53 1.08 -13.92
N LEU A 14 -2.97 0.54 -15.00
CA LEU A 14 -2.94 -0.89 -15.26
C LEU A 14 -2.14 -1.61 -14.18
N ASP A 15 -2.70 -2.71 -13.68
CA ASP A 15 -2.07 -3.58 -12.68
C ASP A 15 -1.88 -5.00 -13.27
N PRO A 16 -0.75 -5.26 -13.96
CA PRO A 16 -0.48 -6.58 -14.52
C PRO A 16 -0.39 -7.68 -13.47
N GLN A 17 0.07 -7.35 -12.26
CA GLN A 17 0.23 -8.33 -11.17
C GLN A 17 -1.13 -8.74 -10.61
N GLY A 18 -2.00 -7.76 -10.32
CA GLY A 18 -3.38 -8.02 -9.92
C GLY A 18 -4.11 -8.89 -10.94
N LYS A 19 -3.93 -8.62 -12.24
CA LYS A 19 -4.52 -9.44 -13.31
C LYS A 19 -3.96 -10.86 -13.40
N ALA A 20 -2.66 -11.03 -13.20
CA ALA A 20 -2.07 -12.38 -13.13
C ALA A 20 -2.63 -13.18 -11.94
N ILE A 21 -2.79 -12.53 -10.78
CA ILE A 21 -3.35 -13.16 -9.57
C ILE A 21 -4.83 -13.53 -9.79
N GLU A 22 -5.63 -12.62 -10.35
CA GLU A 22 -7.05 -12.88 -10.70
C GLU A 22 -7.20 -14.13 -11.57
N GLY A 23 -6.36 -14.27 -12.61
CA GLY A 23 -6.34 -15.46 -13.47
C GLY A 23 -5.87 -16.74 -12.77
N ALA A 24 -4.89 -16.61 -11.87
CA ALA A 24 -4.40 -17.75 -11.07
C ALA A 24 -5.47 -18.27 -10.11
N LEU A 25 -6.19 -17.37 -9.41
CA LEU A 25 -7.29 -17.75 -8.52
C LEU A 25 -8.38 -18.52 -9.25
N LYS A 26 -8.76 -18.06 -10.45
CA LYS A 26 -9.72 -18.76 -11.31
C LYS A 26 -9.22 -20.16 -11.70
N SER A 27 -7.95 -20.29 -12.08
CA SER A 27 -7.35 -21.58 -12.43
C SER A 27 -7.30 -22.56 -11.26
N LEU A 28 -7.26 -22.05 -10.03
CA LEU A 28 -7.32 -22.85 -8.80
C LEU A 28 -8.75 -23.20 -8.36
N GLY A 29 -9.77 -22.81 -9.12
CA GLY A 29 -11.18 -23.07 -8.79
C GLY A 29 -11.74 -22.17 -7.69
N ILE A 30 -11.11 -21.02 -7.42
CA ILE A 30 -11.62 -20.03 -6.46
C ILE A 30 -12.58 -19.10 -7.19
N ASP A 31 -13.87 -19.41 -7.09
CA ASP A 31 -14.95 -18.63 -7.69
C ASP A 31 -15.38 -17.43 -6.83
N GLY A 32 -16.06 -16.48 -7.45
CA GLY A 32 -16.62 -15.30 -6.77
C GLY A 32 -15.67 -14.10 -6.60
N VAL A 33 -14.39 -14.24 -6.99
CA VAL A 33 -13.44 -13.11 -7.00
C VAL A 33 -13.64 -12.27 -8.25
N GLY A 34 -14.22 -11.07 -8.09
CA GLY A 34 -14.53 -10.18 -9.22
C GLY A 34 -13.32 -9.44 -9.80
N SER A 35 -12.42 -8.93 -8.94
CA SER A 35 -11.19 -8.27 -9.38
C SER A 35 -10.14 -8.27 -8.28
N VAL A 36 -8.87 -8.37 -8.68
CA VAL A 36 -7.72 -8.25 -7.76
C VAL A 36 -6.88 -7.03 -8.14
N ARG A 37 -6.47 -6.25 -7.13
CA ARG A 37 -5.40 -5.26 -7.23
C ARG A 37 -4.30 -5.59 -6.24
N GLN A 38 -3.06 -5.45 -6.69
CA GLN A 38 -1.87 -5.63 -5.88
C GLN A 38 -1.37 -4.27 -5.39
N GLY A 39 -0.85 -4.26 -4.16
CA GLY A 39 -0.26 -3.10 -3.53
C GLY A 39 0.82 -3.52 -2.54
N LYS A 40 1.42 -2.54 -1.87
CA LYS A 40 2.50 -2.74 -0.89
C LYS A 40 2.00 -2.33 0.49
N VAL A 41 2.42 -3.05 1.51
CA VAL A 41 2.18 -2.70 2.92
C VAL A 41 3.54 -2.65 3.61
N PHE A 42 3.79 -1.57 4.34
CA PHE A 42 4.99 -1.39 5.16
C PHE A 42 4.57 -1.25 6.61
N ASP A 43 4.97 -2.20 7.45
CA ASP A 43 4.89 -2.07 8.91
C ASP A 43 6.19 -1.42 9.41
N ILE A 44 6.05 -0.27 10.07
CA ILE A 44 7.16 0.62 10.41
C ILE A 44 7.15 0.88 11.91
N GLU A 45 8.30 0.72 12.54
CA GLU A 45 8.53 1.13 13.93
C GLU A 45 9.31 2.44 13.95
N LEU A 46 8.81 3.42 14.69
CA LEU A 46 9.41 4.72 14.88
C LEU A 46 9.85 4.89 16.34
N ALA A 47 11.04 5.46 16.54
CA ALA A 47 11.58 5.76 17.87
C ALA A 47 10.85 6.90 18.59
N THR A 48 10.14 7.77 17.86
CA THR A 48 9.39 8.88 18.45
C THR A 48 8.09 8.41 19.10
N ALA A 49 7.69 9.10 20.17
CA ALA A 49 6.35 9.01 20.76
C ALA A 49 5.44 10.17 20.31
N ASP A 50 5.99 11.19 19.65
CA ASP A 50 5.22 12.31 19.09
C ASP A 50 4.57 11.89 17.77
N LYS A 51 3.24 11.87 17.77
CA LYS A 51 2.42 11.51 16.61
C LYS A 51 2.59 12.48 15.44
N ALA A 52 2.68 13.78 15.68
CA ALA A 52 2.84 14.76 14.60
C ALA A 52 4.21 14.61 13.91
N ALA A 53 5.26 14.38 14.72
CA ALA A 53 6.59 14.09 14.19
C ALA A 53 6.60 12.78 13.38
N ALA A 54 5.90 11.74 13.85
CA ALA A 54 5.77 10.48 13.13
C ALA A 54 5.03 10.63 11.79
N GLU A 55 3.92 11.38 11.77
CA GLU A 55 3.17 11.67 10.53
C GLU A 55 4.04 12.39 9.50
N ALA A 56 4.79 13.41 9.93
CA ALA A 56 5.68 14.15 9.04
C ALA A 56 6.81 13.27 8.47
N ALA A 57 7.42 12.43 9.30
CA ALA A 57 8.48 11.51 8.88
C ALA A 57 7.97 10.46 7.89
N LEU A 58 6.80 9.85 8.16
CA LEU A 58 6.19 8.85 7.30
C LEU A 58 5.74 9.45 5.96
N LYS A 59 5.17 10.66 5.98
CA LYS A 59 4.82 11.38 4.75
C LYS A 59 6.05 11.62 3.88
N ALA A 60 7.16 12.09 4.48
CA ALA A 60 8.41 12.29 3.77
C ALA A 60 8.98 10.98 3.21
N ALA A 61 8.88 9.87 3.95
CA ALA A 61 9.30 8.54 3.47
C ALA A 61 8.47 8.08 2.26
N CYS A 62 7.15 8.28 2.30
CA CYS A 62 6.26 7.99 1.18
C CYS A 62 6.61 8.78 -0.07
N GLU A 63 6.79 10.09 0.06
CA GLU A 63 7.07 10.98 -1.07
C GLU A 63 8.47 10.77 -1.67
N LYS A 64 9.45 10.37 -0.86
CA LYS A 64 10.84 10.19 -1.30
C LYS A 64 11.14 8.78 -1.80
N LEU A 65 10.43 7.75 -1.33
CA LEU A 65 10.82 6.37 -1.59
C LEU A 65 9.65 5.39 -1.69
N LEU A 66 8.74 5.35 -0.71
CA LEU A 66 7.82 4.22 -0.60
C LEU A 66 6.74 4.21 -1.69
N ALA A 67 6.39 5.38 -2.22
CA ALA A 67 5.39 5.53 -3.27
C ALA A 67 5.90 6.36 -4.45
N ASN A 68 5.66 5.86 -5.66
CA ASN A 68 5.73 6.68 -6.87
C ASN A 68 4.45 7.50 -6.99
N THR A 69 4.47 8.74 -6.52
CA THR A 69 3.31 9.63 -6.43
C THR A 69 2.67 9.99 -7.77
N VAL A 70 3.31 9.69 -8.91
CA VAL A 70 2.71 9.85 -10.23
C VAL A 70 1.62 8.80 -10.44
N ILE A 71 1.89 7.54 -10.11
CA ILE A 71 1.04 6.38 -10.44
C ILE A 71 0.47 5.63 -9.23
N GLU A 72 0.94 5.91 -8.02
CA GLU A 72 0.51 5.28 -6.78
C GLU A 72 -0.11 6.31 -5.82
N ASN A 73 -1.05 5.84 -5.01
CA ASN A 73 -1.57 6.50 -3.81
C ASN A 73 -0.96 5.81 -2.58
N TYR A 74 -0.90 6.53 -1.46
CA TYR A 74 -0.55 5.93 -0.18
C TYR A 74 -1.47 6.39 0.95
N ARG A 75 -1.58 5.56 2.00
CA ARG A 75 -2.27 5.86 3.25
C ARG A 75 -1.32 5.53 4.41
N VAL A 76 -1.27 6.43 5.38
CA VAL A 76 -0.50 6.25 6.63
C VAL A 76 -1.49 6.03 7.77
N GLU A 77 -1.24 4.99 8.56
CA GLU A 77 -2.01 4.64 9.76
C GLU A 77 -1.03 4.51 10.92
N ILE A 78 -1.15 5.37 11.93
CA ILE A 78 -0.29 5.30 13.12
C ILE A 78 -1.05 4.58 14.22
N GLY A 79 -0.44 3.52 14.75
CA GLY A 79 -0.95 2.76 15.87
C GLY A 79 -1.01 3.64 17.13
N ALA A 80 -2.05 3.41 17.94
CA ALA A 80 -2.22 4.06 19.23
C ALA A 80 -1.04 3.80 20.19
#